data_AF-A0A5D3WHT0-F1
#
_entry.id   AF-A0A5D3WHT0-F1
#
_cell.length_a   1.000
_cell.length_b   1.000
_cell.length_c   1.000
_cell.angle_alpha   90.00
_cell.angle_beta   90.00
_cell.angle_gamma   90.00
#
_symmetry.space_group_name_H-M   'P 1'
#
loop_
_entity.id
_entity.type
_entity.pdbx_description
1 polymer ?
#
loop_
_entity_poly.entity_id
_entity_poly.type
_entity_poly.pdbx_seq_one_letter_code
_entity_poly.pdbx_strand_id
1 'polypeptide(L)'
;MKPRVGFFDFASCEGCQLTVLNLENELLDLVELMEIVEFREISSAHGEELDIAFVEGSICRPEDVKRLRAIRARSRQLIALGACADTAGINALTSDRPVAELVREVYGDKGEAFLVAGRPRPLEAFVPVDGRVPGCPIDGGEFLTVLQALLIGRTPELPTFAVCAECKLRELPCTFERDVICLGPITRAGCNAHCIAEGDRCRGCRGMVDAPRSGPYYRILEEYGLSEEQIRDELRLYNLGGEAKK
;
A
#
# COMPACT_ATOMS: atom_id res chain seq x y z
N MET A 1 24.29 18.30 3.75
CA MET A 1 23.26 18.72 2.78
C MET A 1 21.99 17.95 3.13
N LYS A 2 20.82 18.60 3.14
CA LYS A 2 19.56 17.91 3.46
C LYS A 2 19.23 16.94 2.31
N PRO A 3 18.79 15.70 2.59
CA PRO A 3 18.33 14.79 1.55
C PRO A 3 17.15 15.37 0.78
N ARG A 4 17.15 15.21 -0.55
CA ARG A 4 16.08 15.68 -1.45
C ARG A 4 14.99 14.61 -1.53
N VAL A 5 13.79 14.95 -1.09
CA VAL A 5 12.66 14.02 -1.00
C VAL A 5 11.51 14.46 -1.89
N GLY A 6 10.91 13.51 -2.60
CA GLY A 6 9.75 13.74 -3.45
C GLY A 6 8.61 12.77 -3.17
N PHE A 7 7.38 13.24 -3.36
CA PHE A 7 6.14 12.48 -3.20
C PHE A 7 5.37 12.52 -4.52
N PHE A 8 4.93 11.34 -4.98
CA PHE A 8 4.27 11.17 -6.28
C PHE A 8 3.03 10.29 -6.14
N ASP A 9 1.94 10.68 -6.80
CA ASP A 9 0.68 9.94 -6.91
C ASP A 9 0.50 9.27 -8.28
N PHE A 10 -0.18 8.12 -8.30
CA PHE A 10 -0.75 7.48 -9.49
C PHE A 10 -2.23 7.15 -9.21
N ALA A 11 -2.76 6.02 -9.71
CA ALA A 11 -4.12 5.62 -9.39
C ALA A 11 -4.24 5.31 -7.90
N SER A 12 -4.78 6.27 -7.13
CA SER A 12 -4.87 6.24 -5.68
C SER A 12 -5.98 7.17 -5.17
N CYS A 13 -6.19 7.19 -3.86
CA CYS A 13 -7.03 8.16 -3.17
C CYS A 13 -6.21 9.26 -2.46
N GLU A 14 -4.89 9.28 -2.64
CA GLU A 14 -3.93 10.19 -1.99
C GLU A 14 -3.95 10.14 -0.44
N GLY A 15 -4.60 9.13 0.15
CA GLY A 15 -4.74 8.99 1.59
C GLY A 15 -3.41 8.75 2.32
N CYS A 16 -2.42 8.15 1.65
CA CYS A 16 -1.10 7.94 2.27
C CYS A 16 -0.34 9.27 2.35
N GLN A 17 -0.35 10.08 1.29
CA GLN A 17 0.20 11.43 1.31
C GLN A 17 -0.51 12.32 2.34
N LEU A 18 -1.84 12.25 2.44
CA LEU A 18 -2.58 12.98 3.48
C LEU A 18 -2.17 12.54 4.89
N THR A 19 -1.87 11.26 5.11
CA THR A 19 -1.34 10.79 6.39
C THR A 19 0.01 11.43 6.71
N VAL A 20 0.89 11.62 5.72
CA VAL A 20 2.16 12.35 5.88
C VAL A 20 1.92 13.82 6.23
N LEU A 21 0.94 14.47 5.61
CA LEU A 21 0.58 15.86 5.93
C LEU A 21 0.00 16.01 7.34
N ASN A 22 -0.70 14.99 7.82
CA ASN A 22 -1.30 14.95 9.15
C ASN A 22 -0.32 14.48 10.24
N LEU A 23 0.99 14.51 9.98
CA LEU A 23 2.02 14.33 11.01
C LEU A 23 2.20 15.58 11.89
N GLU A 24 1.29 16.56 11.81
CA GLU A 24 1.19 17.72 12.69
C GLU A 24 2.54 18.36 13.09
N ASN A 25 3.01 18.15 14.33
CA ASN A 25 4.24 18.75 14.84
C ASN A 25 5.48 18.10 14.22
N GLU A 26 5.44 16.78 14.03
CA GLU A 26 6.50 16.00 13.43
C GLU A 26 6.77 16.43 11.99
N LEU A 27 5.75 16.95 11.26
CA LEU A 27 5.94 17.51 9.92
C LEU A 27 6.94 18.68 9.92
N LEU A 28 6.94 19.52 10.96
CA LEU A 28 7.89 20.62 11.10
C LEU A 28 9.32 20.10 11.28
N ASP A 29 9.49 19.05 12.07
CA ASP A 29 10.79 18.38 12.23
C ASP A 29 11.25 17.76 10.90
N LEU A 30 10.34 17.19 10.11
CA LEU A 30 10.67 16.61 8.80
C LEU A 30 11.25 17.64 7.83
N VAL A 31 10.65 18.83 7.73
CA VAL A 31 11.17 19.89 6.83
C VAL A 31 12.50 20.49 7.32
N GLU A 32 12.83 20.31 8.60
CA GLU A 32 14.17 20.61 9.13
C GLU A 32 15.20 19.55 8.72
N LEU A 33 14.81 18.28 8.58
CA LEU A 33 15.70 17.17 8.27
C LEU A 33 15.90 16.90 6.78
N MET A 34 14.92 17.23 5.94
CA MET A 34 14.97 17.02 4.48
C MET A 34 14.48 18.22 3.69
N GLU A 35 14.80 18.22 2.40
CA GLU A 35 14.28 19.17 1.42
C GLU A 35 13.21 18.50 0.57
N ILE A 36 11.95 18.94 0.70
CA ILE A 36 10.86 18.47 -0.15
C ILE A 36 10.95 19.20 -1.49
N VAL A 37 11.38 18.50 -2.54
CA VAL A 37 11.63 19.10 -3.86
C VAL A 37 10.45 18.95 -4.83
N GLU A 38 9.57 17.99 -4.58
CA GLU A 38 8.37 17.76 -5.38
C GLU A 38 7.30 17.06 -4.54
N PHE A 39 6.19 17.74 -4.31
CA PHE A 39 5.04 17.18 -3.59
C PHE A 39 3.82 18.02 -3.98
N ARG A 40 3.00 17.49 -4.90
CA ARG A 40 1.87 18.20 -5.51
C ARG A 40 0.88 18.77 -4.49
N GLU A 41 0.64 18.08 -3.37
CA GLU A 41 -0.28 18.53 -2.32
C GLU A 41 0.23 19.75 -1.52
N ILE A 42 1.55 20.01 -1.51
CA ILE A 42 2.14 21.12 -0.76
C ILE A 42 2.66 22.23 -1.69
N SER A 43 3.14 21.86 -2.88
CA SER A 43 3.93 22.76 -3.73
C SER A 43 3.79 22.45 -5.22
N SER A 44 3.90 23.49 -6.04
CA SER A 44 4.05 23.39 -7.50
C SER A 44 5.51 23.29 -7.95
N ALA A 45 6.46 23.15 -7.02
CA ALA A 45 7.87 23.00 -7.34
C ALA A 45 8.15 21.62 -7.96
N HIS A 46 9.14 21.59 -8.84
CA HIS A 46 9.68 20.36 -9.42
C HIS A 46 11.19 20.35 -9.25
N GLY A 47 11.72 19.23 -8.79
CA GLY A 47 13.16 18.99 -8.68
C GLY A 47 13.66 18.09 -9.81
N GLU A 48 14.97 18.08 -10.06
CA GLU A 48 15.57 17.15 -11.03
C GLU A 48 16.02 15.83 -10.38
N GLU A 49 16.75 15.87 -9.25
CA GLU A 49 17.26 14.66 -8.59
C GLU A 49 16.63 14.44 -7.21
N LEU A 50 16.51 13.16 -6.82
CA LEU A 50 15.85 12.71 -5.60
C LEU A 50 16.75 11.72 -4.85
N ASP A 51 17.01 11.98 -3.58
CA ASP A 51 17.63 10.99 -2.70
C ASP A 51 16.61 9.91 -2.32
N ILE A 52 15.34 10.31 -2.10
CA ILE A 52 14.23 9.44 -1.75
C ILE A 52 12.98 9.89 -2.52
N ALA A 53 12.32 8.95 -3.21
CA ALA A 53 11.02 9.15 -3.83
C ALA A 53 9.99 8.22 -3.17
N PHE A 54 9.01 8.81 -2.51
CA PHE A 54 7.81 8.11 -2.05
C PHE A 54 6.78 8.13 -3.17
N VAL A 55 6.30 6.96 -3.56
CA VAL A 55 5.35 6.82 -4.66
C VAL A 55 4.13 6.08 -4.17
N GLU A 56 2.97 6.75 -4.19
CA GLU A 56 1.66 6.19 -3.88
C GLU A 56 0.90 5.83 -5.17
N GLY A 57 0.06 4.80 -5.08
CA GLY A 57 -0.87 4.44 -6.14
C GLY A 57 -0.37 3.32 -7.04
N SER A 58 -1.33 2.60 -7.63
CA SER A 58 -1.05 1.54 -8.59
C SER A 58 -0.85 2.13 -9.99
N ILE A 59 -0.14 1.41 -10.84
CA ILE A 59 0.03 1.79 -12.25
C ILE A 59 -1.05 1.14 -13.08
N CYS A 60 -1.81 1.97 -13.79
CA CYS A 60 -2.93 1.51 -14.61
C CYS A 60 -2.71 1.84 -16.09
N ARG A 61 -2.03 2.94 -16.44
CA ARG A 61 -1.96 3.39 -17.84
C ARG A 61 -0.55 3.34 -18.42
N PRO A 62 -0.38 3.17 -19.75
CA PRO A 62 0.94 3.15 -20.38
C PRO A 62 1.75 4.43 -20.18
N GLU A 63 1.12 5.61 -20.13
CA GLU A 63 1.82 6.86 -19.83
C GLU A 63 2.31 6.95 -18.38
N ASP A 64 1.61 6.31 -17.44
CA ASP A 64 1.99 6.26 -16.03
C ASP A 64 3.29 5.45 -15.87
N VAL A 65 3.48 4.39 -16.67
CA VAL A 65 4.74 3.62 -16.72
C VAL A 65 5.92 4.51 -17.14
N LYS A 66 5.72 5.41 -18.11
CA LYS A 66 6.77 6.33 -18.56
C LYS A 66 7.13 7.31 -17.44
N ARG A 67 6.12 7.88 -16.77
CA ARG A 67 6.33 8.79 -15.63
C ARG A 67 7.03 8.08 -14.46
N LEU A 68 6.61 6.86 -14.10
CA LEU A 68 7.24 6.07 -13.04
C LEU A 68 8.72 5.77 -13.36
N ARG A 69 9.03 5.40 -14.61
CA ARG A 69 10.42 5.18 -15.04
C ARG A 69 11.26 6.45 -14.97
N ALA A 70 10.70 7.61 -15.32
CA ALA A 70 11.39 8.89 -15.19
C ALA A 70 11.67 9.24 -13.70
N ILE A 71 10.70 9.00 -12.81
CA ILE A 71 10.89 9.16 -11.36
C ILE A 71 11.99 8.21 -10.87
N ARG A 72 11.92 6.92 -11.22
CA ARG A 72 12.94 5.94 -10.84
C ARG A 72 14.35 6.32 -11.31
N ALA A 73 14.48 6.78 -12.56
CA ALA A 73 15.77 7.10 -13.17
C ALA A 73 16.52 8.24 -12.47
N ARG A 74 15.78 9.16 -11.84
CA ARG A 74 16.33 10.30 -11.09
C ARG A 74 16.28 10.13 -9.57
N SER A 75 15.89 8.94 -9.09
CA SER A 75 15.78 8.62 -7.66
C SER A 75 16.87 7.65 -7.24
N ARG A 76 17.62 8.01 -6.19
CA ARG A 76 18.55 7.08 -5.53
C ARG A 76 17.78 5.97 -4.81
N GLN A 77 16.72 6.32 -4.08
CA GLN A 77 15.81 5.36 -3.45
C GLN A 77 14.37 5.59 -3.89
N LEU A 78 13.64 4.55 -4.30
CA LEU A 78 12.20 4.60 -4.60
C LEU A 78 11.44 3.68 -3.65
N ILE A 79 10.51 4.26 -2.90
CA ILE A 79 9.76 3.61 -1.83
C ILE A 79 8.28 3.56 -2.21
N ALA A 80 7.70 2.35 -2.20
CA ALA A 80 6.25 2.19 -2.36
C ALA A 80 5.52 2.69 -1.11
N LEU A 81 4.66 3.70 -1.28
CA LEU A 81 3.88 4.31 -0.20
C LEU A 81 2.44 3.77 -0.24
N GLY A 82 2.12 2.88 0.69
CA GLY A 82 0.79 2.30 0.85
C GLY A 82 0.47 1.10 -0.05
N ALA A 83 -0.66 0.47 0.23
CA ALA A 83 -1.12 -0.78 -0.38
C ALA A 83 -1.30 -0.65 -1.90
N CYS A 84 -1.77 0.50 -2.40
CA CYS A 84 -1.93 0.70 -3.84
C CYS A 84 -0.60 0.63 -4.59
N ALA A 85 0.48 1.15 -4.01
CA ALA A 85 1.81 1.09 -4.62
C ALA A 85 2.45 -0.30 -4.46
N ASP A 86 2.24 -0.96 -3.31
CA ASP A 86 2.90 -2.22 -2.96
C ASP A 86 2.21 -3.47 -3.53
N THR A 87 0.88 -3.55 -3.42
CA THR A 87 0.07 -4.74 -3.75
C THR A 87 -1.05 -4.46 -4.76
N ALA A 88 -1.05 -3.26 -5.36
CA ALA A 88 -2.15 -2.65 -6.12
C ALA A 88 -3.42 -2.32 -5.31
N GLY A 89 -3.46 -2.66 -4.01
CA GLY A 89 -4.49 -2.22 -3.08
C GLY A 89 -5.92 -2.49 -3.55
N ILE A 90 -6.83 -1.58 -3.25
CA ILE A 90 -8.25 -1.69 -3.63
C ILE A 90 -8.46 -1.70 -5.15
N ASN A 91 -7.55 -1.09 -5.91
CA ASN A 91 -7.64 -1.07 -7.38
C ASN A 91 -7.53 -2.48 -7.96
N ALA A 92 -6.84 -3.40 -7.27
CA ALA A 92 -6.70 -4.80 -7.67
C ALA A 92 -8.04 -5.52 -7.87
N LEU A 93 -9.12 -5.07 -7.21
CA LEU A 93 -10.47 -5.63 -7.35
C LEU A 93 -10.98 -5.69 -8.79
N THR A 94 -10.46 -4.83 -9.67
CA THR A 94 -10.86 -4.77 -11.08
C THR A 94 -10.14 -5.80 -11.97
N SER A 95 -9.20 -6.56 -11.41
CA SER A 95 -8.24 -7.36 -12.19
C SER A 95 -8.83 -8.62 -12.85
N ASP A 96 -9.98 -9.09 -12.39
CA ASP A 96 -10.75 -10.19 -12.97
C ASP A 96 -11.68 -9.75 -14.11
N ARG A 97 -11.92 -8.44 -14.24
CA ARG A 97 -12.78 -7.88 -15.29
C ARG A 97 -11.95 -7.41 -16.50
N PRO A 98 -12.50 -7.51 -17.73
CA PRO A 98 -11.89 -6.88 -18.90
C PRO A 98 -11.89 -5.35 -18.74
N VAL A 99 -10.75 -4.71 -19.00
CA VAL A 99 -10.63 -3.24 -18.87
C VAL A 99 -11.60 -2.50 -19.78
N ALA A 100 -11.83 -3.02 -21.00
CA ALA A 100 -12.83 -2.51 -21.94
C ALA A 100 -14.24 -2.44 -21.35
N GLU A 101 -14.63 -3.43 -20.54
CA GLU A 101 -15.93 -3.47 -19.88
C GLU A 101 -16.04 -2.38 -18.81
N LEU A 102 -15.00 -2.24 -17.97
CA LEU A 102 -14.93 -1.20 -16.94
C LEU A 102 -15.00 0.21 -17.56
N VAL A 103 -14.26 0.44 -18.64
CA VAL A 103 -14.26 1.72 -19.36
C VAL A 103 -15.65 1.98 -19.95
N ARG A 104 -16.30 0.98 -20.56
CA ARG A 104 -17.66 1.13 -21.12
C ARG A 104 -18.71 1.39 -20.04
N GLU A 105 -18.58 0.76 -18.88
CA GLU A 105 -19.51 0.94 -17.76
C GLU A 105 -19.53 2.41 -17.27
N VAL A 106 -18.36 3.04 -17.19
CA VAL A 106 -18.22 4.42 -16.69
C VAL A 106 -18.40 5.47 -17.79
N TYR A 107 -17.81 5.24 -18.97
CA TYR A 107 -17.69 6.25 -20.04
C TYR A 107 -18.52 5.93 -21.29
N GLY A 108 -19.25 4.81 -21.30
CA GLY A 108 -20.01 4.34 -22.46
C GLY A 108 -19.13 3.89 -23.63
N ASP A 109 -19.75 3.67 -24.79
CA ASP A 109 -19.09 3.08 -25.97
C ASP A 109 -17.94 3.91 -26.54
N LYS A 110 -17.85 5.19 -26.19
CA LYS A 110 -16.79 6.09 -26.67
C LYS A 110 -15.58 6.15 -25.73
N GLY A 111 -15.61 5.50 -24.57
CA GLY A 111 -14.55 5.59 -23.56
C GLY A 111 -13.17 5.18 -24.07
N GLU A 112 -13.10 4.11 -24.87
CA GLU A 112 -11.84 3.59 -25.42
C GLU A 112 -11.15 4.59 -26.38
N ALA A 113 -11.88 5.56 -26.92
CA ALA A 113 -11.31 6.55 -27.84
C ALA A 113 -10.40 7.57 -27.13
N PHE A 114 -10.54 7.75 -25.82
CA PHE A 114 -9.77 8.75 -25.05
C PHE A 114 -9.15 8.22 -23.76
N LEU A 115 -9.51 7.01 -23.31
CA LEU A 115 -8.93 6.38 -22.13
C LEU A 115 -8.26 5.06 -22.49
N VAL A 116 -6.92 5.07 -22.51
CA VAL A 116 -6.11 3.85 -22.60
C VAL A 116 -5.80 3.40 -21.17
N ALA A 117 -6.67 2.56 -20.63
CA ALA A 117 -6.47 1.94 -19.32
C ALA A 117 -5.90 0.51 -19.47
N GLY A 118 -5.18 0.09 -18.45
CA GLY A 118 -4.68 -1.26 -18.24
C GLY A 118 -5.03 -1.74 -16.83
N ARG A 119 -4.70 -3.00 -16.54
CA ARG A 119 -4.96 -3.58 -15.22
C ARG A 119 -4.07 -2.93 -14.16
N PRO A 120 -4.61 -2.59 -12.98
CA PRO A 120 -3.82 -2.07 -11.87
C PRO A 120 -2.71 -3.04 -11.47
N ARG A 121 -1.48 -2.53 -11.36
CA ARG A 121 -0.31 -3.29 -10.96
C ARG A 121 0.55 -2.50 -9.97
N PRO A 122 1.28 -3.16 -9.06
CA PRO A 122 2.16 -2.50 -8.10
C PRO A 122 3.36 -1.87 -8.82
N LEU A 123 4.10 -1.01 -8.15
CA LEU A 123 5.25 -0.32 -8.75
C LEU A 123 6.34 -1.30 -9.21
N GLU A 124 6.59 -2.35 -8.41
CA GLU A 124 7.63 -3.36 -8.63
C GLU A 124 7.44 -4.13 -9.95
N ALA A 125 6.22 -4.13 -10.50
CA ALA A 125 5.93 -4.68 -11.81
C ALA A 125 6.65 -3.96 -12.98
N PHE A 126 7.09 -2.72 -12.78
CA PHE A 126 7.60 -1.85 -13.84
C PHE A 126 9.00 -1.29 -13.58
N VAL A 127 9.39 -1.14 -12.32
CA VAL A 127 10.69 -0.61 -11.90
C VAL A 127 11.15 -1.27 -10.60
N PRO A 128 12.46 -1.35 -10.31
CA PRO A 128 12.95 -1.77 -9.00
C PRO A 128 12.48 -0.81 -7.90
N VAL A 129 11.96 -1.39 -6.81
CA VAL A 129 11.50 -0.68 -5.61
C VAL A 129 12.44 -1.04 -4.47
N ASP A 130 12.99 -0.05 -3.77
CA ASP A 130 14.04 -0.25 -2.75
C ASP A 130 13.46 -0.50 -1.35
N GLY A 131 12.20 -0.15 -1.14
CA GLY A 131 11.51 -0.33 0.13
C GLY A 131 10.02 -0.02 0.04
N ARG A 132 9.30 -0.20 1.13
CA ARG A 132 7.85 0.04 1.17
C ARG A 132 7.38 0.47 2.56
N VAL A 133 6.27 1.20 2.60
CA VAL A 133 5.50 1.52 3.80
C VAL A 133 4.09 0.91 3.61
N PRO A 134 3.79 -0.24 4.22
CA PRO A 134 2.51 -0.92 4.02
C PRO A 134 1.32 -0.20 4.67
N GLY A 135 0.11 -0.41 4.14
CA GLY A 135 -1.15 0.06 4.75
C GLY A 135 -2.08 0.79 3.78
N CYS A 136 -3.37 0.91 4.14
CA CYS A 136 -4.37 1.67 3.39
C CYS A 136 -5.26 2.50 4.34
N PRO A 137 -4.87 3.75 4.69
CA PRO A 137 -3.56 4.34 4.41
C PRO A 137 -2.46 3.76 5.32
N ILE A 138 -1.23 4.24 5.13
CA ILE A 138 -0.07 3.91 5.98
C ILE A 138 -0.29 4.35 7.44
N ASP A 139 0.51 3.80 8.36
CA ASP A 139 0.62 4.34 9.72
C ASP A 139 1.68 5.46 9.77
N GLY A 140 1.36 6.58 10.43
CA GLY A 140 2.26 7.74 10.51
C GLY A 140 3.53 7.48 11.31
N GLY A 141 3.45 6.71 12.40
CA GLY A 141 4.61 6.35 13.21
C GLY A 141 5.53 5.37 12.49
N GLU A 142 4.97 4.40 11.78
CA GLU A 142 5.74 3.50 10.91
C GLU A 142 6.42 4.28 9.77
N PHE A 143 5.71 5.23 9.14
CA PHE A 143 6.30 6.10 8.12
C PHE A 143 7.49 6.89 8.67
N LEU A 144 7.37 7.52 9.84
CA LEU A 144 8.47 8.25 10.48
C LEU A 144 9.67 7.34 10.76
N THR A 145 9.43 6.12 11.23
CA THR A 145 10.47 5.12 11.49
C THR A 145 11.20 4.75 10.19
N VAL A 146 10.45 4.49 9.11
CA VAL A 146 11.00 4.19 7.79
C VAL A 146 11.80 5.37 7.25
N LEU A 147 11.27 6.58 7.34
CA LEU A 147 11.91 7.79 6.88
C LEU A 147 13.23 8.05 7.62
N GLN A 148 13.24 7.94 8.94
CA GLN A 148 14.45 8.07 9.75
C GLN A 148 15.53 7.07 9.33
N ALA A 149 15.15 5.79 9.10
CA ALA A 149 16.09 4.78 8.60
C ALA A 149 16.68 5.16 7.24
N LEU A 150 15.85 5.63 6.30
CA LEU A 150 16.28 6.04 4.97
C LEU A 150 17.20 7.26 5.00
N LEU A 151 16.92 8.25 5.86
CA LEU A 151 17.74 9.47 6.01
C LEU A 151 19.16 9.18 6.50
N ILE A 152 19.34 8.14 7.33
CA ILE A 152 20.66 7.70 7.80
C ILE A 152 21.28 6.59 6.93
N GLY A 153 20.67 6.28 5.77
CA GLY A 153 21.16 5.29 4.82
C GLY A 153 21.05 3.84 5.27
N ARG A 154 20.10 3.54 6.18
CA ARG A 154 19.75 2.17 6.58
C ARG A 154 18.53 1.66 5.82
N THR A 155 18.50 0.36 5.59
CA THR A 155 17.33 -0.33 5.08
C THR A 155 16.25 -0.37 6.17
N PRO A 156 15.03 0.10 5.90
CA PRO A 156 13.93 0.00 6.86
C PRO A 156 13.55 -1.46 7.12
N GLU A 157 13.37 -1.82 8.38
CA GLU A 157 12.86 -3.14 8.78
C GLU A 157 11.36 -3.06 8.98
N LEU A 158 10.62 -3.97 8.34
CA LEU A 158 9.19 -4.11 8.53
C LEU A 158 8.90 -5.28 9.46
N PRO A 159 7.77 -5.25 10.21
CA PRO A 159 7.35 -6.40 11.00
C PRO A 159 7.26 -7.66 10.13
N THR A 160 7.90 -8.73 10.58
CA THR A 160 7.90 -10.06 9.93
C THR A 160 6.86 -11.00 10.55
N PHE A 161 6.03 -10.48 11.45
CA PHE A 161 4.97 -11.21 12.14
C PHE A 161 3.59 -10.68 11.75
N ALA A 162 2.57 -11.49 12.04
CA ALA A 162 1.19 -11.18 11.71
C ALA A 162 0.55 -10.22 12.72
N VAL A 163 -0.53 -9.53 12.32
CA VAL A 163 -1.31 -8.60 13.18
C VAL A 163 -1.72 -9.24 14.51
N CYS A 164 -1.88 -10.56 14.56
CA CYS A 164 -2.17 -11.28 15.80
C CYS A 164 -1.18 -11.01 16.94
N ALA A 165 0.11 -10.77 16.64
CA ALA A 165 1.08 -10.44 17.68
C ALA A 165 0.74 -9.10 18.34
N GLU A 166 0.38 -8.08 17.55
CA GLU A 166 -0.05 -6.78 18.06
C GLU A 166 -1.35 -6.90 18.86
N CYS A 167 -2.32 -7.69 18.38
CA CYS A 167 -3.55 -7.95 19.14
C CYS A 167 -3.25 -8.52 20.53
N LYS A 168 -2.30 -9.46 20.65
CA LYS A 168 -1.94 -10.05 21.95
C LYS A 168 -1.13 -9.10 22.83
N LEU A 169 -0.21 -8.32 22.25
CA LEU A 169 0.52 -7.29 22.99
C LEU A 169 -0.42 -6.21 23.55
N ARG A 170 -1.54 -5.95 22.88
CA ARG A 170 -2.57 -5.00 23.28
C ARG A 170 -3.72 -5.62 24.10
N GLU A 171 -3.63 -6.91 24.43
CA GLU A 171 -4.68 -7.64 25.17
C GLU A 171 -6.08 -7.56 24.51
N LEU A 172 -6.12 -7.49 23.17
CA LEU A 172 -7.38 -7.40 22.43
C LEU A 172 -8.08 -8.77 22.35
N PRO A 173 -9.41 -8.82 22.55
CA PRO A 173 -10.18 -10.03 22.37
C PRO A 173 -10.13 -10.51 20.91
N CYS A 174 -10.13 -11.82 20.71
CA CYS A 174 -10.12 -12.36 19.36
C CYS A 174 -11.45 -12.07 18.67
N THR A 175 -11.44 -11.62 17.42
CA THR A 175 -12.68 -11.37 16.67
C THR A 175 -13.48 -12.66 16.45
N PHE A 176 -12.79 -13.80 16.33
CA PHE A 176 -13.43 -15.12 16.20
C PHE A 176 -14.21 -15.52 17.47
N GLU A 177 -13.88 -15.02 18.66
CA GLU A 177 -14.70 -15.23 19.87
C GLU A 177 -16.07 -14.54 19.80
N ARG A 178 -16.26 -13.67 18.81
CA ARG A 178 -17.50 -12.95 18.51
C ARG A 178 -18.10 -13.38 17.17
N ASP A 179 -17.68 -14.54 16.63
CA ASP A 179 -18.09 -15.07 15.33
C ASP A 179 -17.79 -14.14 14.13
N VAL A 180 -16.77 -13.29 14.26
CA VAL A 180 -16.33 -12.38 13.20
C VAL A 180 -15.01 -12.89 12.61
N ILE A 181 -15.04 -13.30 11.34
CA ILE A 181 -13.84 -13.71 10.62
C ILE A 181 -12.84 -12.55 10.51
N CYS A 182 -11.57 -12.87 10.31
CA CYS A 182 -10.51 -11.86 10.29
C CYS A 182 -9.43 -12.28 9.29
N LEU A 183 -8.63 -11.34 8.78
CA LEU A 183 -7.43 -11.67 7.98
C LEU A 183 -6.13 -11.44 8.75
N GLY A 184 -6.23 -11.03 10.02
CA GLY A 184 -5.09 -10.72 10.90
C GLY A 184 -4.03 -11.82 10.97
N PRO A 185 -4.38 -13.12 11.03
CA PRO A 185 -3.42 -14.23 11.10
C PRO A 185 -2.46 -14.36 9.90
N ILE A 186 -2.82 -13.81 8.75
CA ILE A 186 -1.99 -13.85 7.53
C ILE A 186 -1.56 -12.46 7.06
N THR A 187 -1.98 -11.40 7.75
CA THR A 187 -1.68 -10.00 7.40
C THR A 187 -0.49 -9.50 8.19
N ARG A 188 0.41 -8.76 7.54
CA ARG A 188 1.58 -8.15 8.19
C ARG A 188 1.17 -7.15 9.28
N ALA A 189 1.82 -7.24 10.43
CA ALA A 189 1.70 -6.26 11.52
C ALA A 189 2.26 -4.87 11.16
N GLY A 190 2.09 -3.90 12.04
CA GLY A 190 2.60 -2.52 11.98
C GLY A 190 1.50 -1.44 11.95
N CYS A 191 0.21 -1.84 11.96
CA CYS A 191 -0.91 -0.89 12.20
C CYS A 191 -1.38 -0.91 13.65
N ASN A 192 -0.58 -1.52 14.55
CA ASN A 192 -0.92 -1.64 15.96
C ASN A 192 -2.29 -2.30 16.19
N ALA A 193 -2.75 -3.19 15.29
CA ALA A 193 -4.10 -3.78 15.33
C ALA A 193 -5.28 -2.78 15.50
N HIS A 194 -5.18 -1.56 14.95
CA HIS A 194 -6.17 -0.49 15.17
C HIS A 194 -7.63 -0.91 14.92
N CYS A 195 -7.93 -1.56 13.78
CA CYS A 195 -9.30 -1.98 13.45
C CYS A 195 -9.93 -2.91 14.50
N ILE A 196 -9.14 -3.81 15.09
CA ILE A 196 -9.63 -4.77 16.10
C ILE A 196 -9.91 -4.05 17.41
N ALA A 197 -9.08 -3.06 17.78
CA ALA A 197 -9.30 -2.28 18.98
C ALA A 197 -10.59 -1.46 18.93
N GLU A 198 -10.95 -0.95 17.74
CA GLU A 198 -12.20 -0.25 17.49
C GLU A 198 -13.40 -1.19 17.28
N GLY A 199 -13.20 -2.50 17.44
CA GLY A 199 -14.27 -3.50 17.43
C GLY A 199 -14.54 -4.16 16.07
N ASP A 200 -13.88 -3.74 14.99
CA ASP A 200 -13.97 -4.38 13.66
C ASP A 200 -12.99 -5.59 13.55
N ARG A 201 -12.77 -6.07 12.32
CA ARG A 201 -11.81 -7.12 11.95
C ARG A 201 -10.66 -6.57 11.10
N CYS A 202 -9.57 -7.33 11.01
CA CYS A 202 -8.53 -7.06 10.01
C CYS A 202 -9.02 -7.47 8.62
N ARG A 203 -8.84 -6.58 7.63
CA ARG A 203 -9.18 -6.79 6.21
C ARG A 203 -7.97 -7.02 5.30
N GLY A 204 -6.76 -7.15 5.85
CA GLY A 204 -5.58 -7.46 5.05
C GLY A 204 -4.96 -6.30 4.27
N CYS A 205 -5.22 -5.04 4.66
CA CYS A 205 -4.75 -3.87 3.91
C CYS A 205 -3.23 -3.65 3.91
N ARG A 206 -2.49 -4.31 4.81
CA ARG A 206 -1.02 -4.24 4.91
C ARG A 206 -0.30 -5.30 4.07
N GLY A 207 -1.04 -6.10 3.32
CA GLY A 207 -0.50 -7.25 2.61
C GLY A 207 -0.17 -8.43 3.52
N MET A 208 0.21 -9.54 2.89
CA MET A 208 0.52 -10.77 3.62
C MET A 208 1.86 -10.67 4.37
N VAL A 209 1.91 -11.34 5.52
CA VAL A 209 3.18 -11.62 6.21
C VAL A 209 4.07 -12.52 5.33
N ASP A 210 5.37 -12.54 5.58
CA ASP A 210 6.31 -13.38 4.83
C ASP A 210 6.01 -14.87 5.06
N ALA A 211 5.94 -15.65 3.97
CA ALA A 211 5.65 -17.08 3.97
C ALA A 211 4.44 -17.48 4.86
N PRO A 212 3.25 -16.92 4.61
CA PRO A 212 2.09 -17.19 5.45
C PRO A 212 1.68 -18.66 5.33
N ARG A 213 1.31 -19.29 6.45
CA ARG A 213 0.69 -20.63 6.44
C ARG A 213 -0.79 -20.54 6.04
N SER A 214 -1.01 -20.07 4.81
CA SER A 214 -2.32 -19.69 4.29
C SER A 214 -3.28 -20.87 4.10
N GLY A 215 -2.80 -22.02 3.61
CA GLY A 215 -3.64 -23.22 3.41
C GLY A 215 -4.38 -23.68 4.68
N PRO A 216 -3.69 -23.91 5.82
CA PRO A 216 -4.35 -24.19 7.09
C PRO A 216 -5.31 -23.07 7.52
N TYR A 217 -4.97 -21.82 7.24
CA TYR A 217 -5.81 -20.68 7.60
C TYR A 217 -7.11 -20.62 6.80
N TYR A 218 -7.08 -20.95 5.51
CA TYR A 218 -8.27 -20.98 4.68
C TYR A 218 -9.29 -22.01 5.17
N ARG A 219 -8.83 -23.16 5.67
CA ARG A 219 -9.72 -24.16 6.31
C ARG A 219 -10.44 -23.61 7.54
N ILE A 220 -9.78 -22.76 8.33
CA ILE A 220 -10.43 -22.08 9.46
C ILE A 220 -11.52 -21.14 8.94
N LEU A 221 -11.27 -20.39 7.85
CA LEU A 221 -12.30 -19.53 7.28
C LEU A 221 -13.50 -20.33 6.73
N GLU A 222 -13.26 -21.51 6.15
CA GLU A 222 -14.30 -22.45 5.72
C GLU A 222 -15.13 -22.98 6.91
N GLU A 223 -14.48 -23.32 8.03
CA GLU A 223 -15.16 -23.74 9.27
C GLU A 223 -16.05 -22.63 9.85
N TYR A 224 -15.70 -21.36 9.62
CA TYR A 224 -16.52 -20.18 9.96
C TYR A 224 -17.50 -19.79 8.85
N GLY A 225 -17.74 -20.67 7.86
CA GLY A 225 -18.85 -20.56 6.92
C GLY A 225 -18.57 -19.80 5.63
N LEU A 226 -17.31 -19.46 5.32
CA LEU A 226 -16.98 -18.84 4.03
C LEU A 226 -16.79 -19.91 2.95
N SER A 227 -17.33 -19.66 1.76
CA SER A 227 -17.01 -20.42 0.56
C SER A 227 -15.61 -20.08 0.04
N GLU A 228 -15.03 -20.93 -0.82
CA GLU A 228 -13.74 -20.64 -1.47
C GLU A 228 -13.76 -19.30 -2.24
N GLU A 229 -14.88 -18.98 -2.88
CA GLU A 229 -15.07 -17.72 -3.60
C GLU A 229 -15.06 -16.53 -2.63
N GLN A 230 -15.78 -16.62 -1.50
CA GLN A 230 -15.77 -15.58 -0.47
C GLN A 230 -14.38 -15.40 0.15
N ILE A 231 -13.65 -16.48 0.40
CA ILE A 231 -12.26 -16.40 0.89
C ILE A 231 -11.39 -15.65 -0.12
N ARG A 232 -11.52 -15.99 -1.40
CA ARG A 232 -10.80 -15.30 -2.48
C ARG A 232 -11.14 -13.81 -2.52
N ASP A 233 -12.42 -13.46 -2.37
CA ASP A 233 -12.90 -12.08 -2.32
C ASP A 233 -12.32 -11.28 -1.15
N GLU A 234 -12.29 -11.87 0.04
CA GLU A 234 -11.69 -11.27 1.22
C GLU A 234 -10.19 -11.02 1.02
N LEU A 235 -9.47 -12.00 0.47
CA LEU A 235 -8.02 -11.91 0.26
C LEU A 235 -7.65 -10.86 -0.80
N ARG A 236 -8.47 -10.74 -1.86
CA ARG A 236 -8.18 -9.84 -2.99
C ARG A 236 -8.57 -8.38 -2.75
N LEU A 237 -9.26 -8.07 -1.65
CA LEU A 237 -9.75 -6.72 -1.36
C LEU A 237 -8.63 -5.67 -1.40
N TYR A 238 -7.45 -6.00 -0.87
CA TYR A 238 -6.27 -5.10 -0.88
C TYR A 238 -5.02 -5.74 -1.49
N ASN A 239 -5.17 -6.91 -2.13
CA ASN A 239 -4.04 -7.65 -2.68
C ASN A 239 -4.40 -8.14 -4.08
N LEU A 240 -3.48 -8.01 -5.03
CA LEU A 240 -3.59 -8.76 -6.27
C LEU A 240 -3.65 -10.26 -5.96
N GLY A 241 -4.81 -10.85 -6.27
CA GLY A 241 -5.04 -12.27 -6.06
C GLY A 241 -4.00 -13.11 -6.81
N GLY A 242 -3.20 -13.86 -6.07
CA GLY A 242 -2.56 -15.06 -6.61
C GLY A 242 -1.21 -14.90 -7.32
N GLU A 243 -0.54 -13.75 -7.30
CA GLU A 243 0.92 -13.75 -7.42
C GLU A 243 1.52 -13.77 -6.02
N ALA A 244 1.39 -14.92 -5.35
CA ALA A 244 2.30 -15.23 -4.26
C ALA A 244 3.72 -15.05 -4.82
N LYS A 245 4.45 -14.04 -4.33
CA LYS A 245 5.87 -13.87 -4.62
C LYS A 245 6.53 -15.23 -4.37
N LYS A 246 6.94 -15.88 -5.45
CA LYS A 246 7.73 -17.12 -5.39
C LYS A 246 9.09 -16.82 -4.78
#